data_AF-A0A2U3KIV9-F1
#
_entry.id   AF-A0A2U3KIV9-F1
#
_cell.length_a   1.000
_cell.length_b   1.000
_cell.length_c   1.000
_cell.angle_alpha   90.00
_cell.angle_beta   90.00
_cell.angle_gamma   90.00
#
_symmetry.space_group_name_H-M   'P 1'
#
loop_
_entity.id
_entity.type
_entity.pdbx_description
1 polymer ?
#
loop_
_entity_poly.entity_id
_entity_poly.type
_entity_poly.pdbx_seq_one_letter_code
_entity_poly.pdbx_strand_id
1 'polypeptide(L)'
;MRLRAFALAVLLAGTASGVVPSYSADGIVNAGSGTPGPFAPNSILSIFGSGLALATQALAAGDIQGGSLPTEFQGTQVLVDTFPSPLFYVSAGQINFLVPSNQATGDVKVQVVTDGNAGPVVTVTIANAAPALFVTPTGYAIATHADNSLITPDSPAHADEIIVVYCTGLGKTSPNPAAGAIPQYAAQIAALADLKVSIGGAVLSPVLIKYAGLTPGSAGLYQINVALPDNPGQDPEIRVAIADQSTPPGLKLACH
;
A
#
# COMPACT_ATOMS: atom_id res chain seq x y z
N MET A 1 42.81 36.07 -51.12
CA MET A 1 43.13 35.80 -49.70
C MET A 1 41.83 35.45 -49.01
N ARG A 2 41.73 34.25 -48.41
CA ARG A 2 40.48 33.57 -48.04
C ARG A 2 39.79 34.23 -46.83
N LEU A 3 38.54 34.64 -46.98
CA LEU A 3 37.68 35.12 -45.90
C LEU A 3 37.19 33.91 -45.10
N ARG A 4 37.60 33.77 -43.84
CA ARG A 4 37.12 32.72 -42.93
C ARG A 4 35.87 33.23 -42.22
N ALA A 5 34.70 32.69 -42.57
CA ALA A 5 33.48 32.90 -41.81
C ALA A 5 33.53 32.05 -40.53
N PHE A 6 33.57 32.69 -39.37
CA PHE A 6 33.31 32.06 -38.08
C PHE A 6 31.80 32.07 -37.86
N ALA A 7 31.16 30.91 -37.95
CA ALA A 7 29.78 30.74 -37.51
C ALA A 7 29.78 30.54 -35.99
N LEU A 8 29.29 31.54 -35.26
CA LEU A 8 29.01 31.45 -33.83
C LEU A 8 27.66 30.74 -33.67
N ALA A 9 27.70 29.45 -33.34
CA ALA A 9 26.50 28.72 -32.95
C ALA A 9 26.07 29.20 -31.55
N VAL A 10 25.02 30.02 -31.49
CA VAL A 10 24.35 30.35 -30.23
C VAL A 10 23.57 29.11 -29.83
N LEU A 11 24.06 28.38 -28.84
CA LEU A 11 23.32 27.31 -28.18
C LEU A 11 22.20 27.98 -27.37
N LEU A 12 20.96 27.98 -27.89
CA LEU A 12 19.81 28.26 -27.03
C LEU A 12 19.68 27.09 -26.05
N ALA A 13 20.23 27.24 -24.85
CA ALA A 13 19.84 26.43 -23.72
C ALA A 13 18.40 26.82 -23.37
N GLY A 14 17.43 26.21 -24.04
CA GLY A 14 16.06 26.22 -23.56
C GLY A 14 16.08 25.61 -22.16
N THR A 15 15.70 26.38 -21.14
CA THR A 15 15.39 25.80 -19.84
C THR A 15 14.15 24.93 -20.05
N ALA A 16 14.35 23.64 -20.27
CA ALA A 16 13.27 22.69 -20.07
C ALA A 16 12.91 22.80 -18.59
N SER A 17 11.82 23.49 -18.28
CA SER A 17 11.21 23.43 -16.95
C SER A 17 10.66 22.02 -16.79
N GLY A 18 11.55 21.11 -16.39
CA GLY A 18 11.18 19.76 -16.00
C GLY A 18 10.17 19.84 -14.87
N VAL A 19 9.14 19.01 -14.93
CA VAL A 19 8.21 18.85 -13.82
C VAL A 19 8.99 18.22 -12.66
N VAL A 20 9.25 19.00 -11.61
CA VAL A 20 9.93 18.51 -10.40
C VAL A 20 8.85 18.04 -9.41
N PRO A 21 8.90 16.78 -8.94
CA PRO A 21 7.97 16.29 -7.94
C PRO A 21 8.03 17.11 -6.64
N SER A 22 6.88 17.45 -6.08
CA SER A 22 6.76 18.17 -4.80
C SER A 22 5.73 17.48 -3.90
N TYR A 23 6.18 17.08 -2.71
CA TYR A 23 5.42 16.38 -1.67
C TYR A 23 6.17 16.46 -0.33
N SER A 24 5.54 16.05 0.76
CA SER A 24 6.12 16.00 2.11
C SER A 24 5.91 14.63 2.74
N ALA A 25 6.45 14.42 3.96
CA ALA A 25 6.18 13.21 4.74
C ALA A 25 4.68 12.99 4.99
N ASP A 26 3.93 14.06 5.28
CA ASP A 26 2.48 14.00 5.51
C ASP A 26 1.70 13.63 4.24
N GLY A 27 2.28 13.88 3.05
CA GLY A 27 1.72 13.47 1.76
C GLY A 27 1.92 11.98 1.46
N ILE A 28 2.77 11.27 2.22
CA ILE A 28 2.94 9.82 2.11
C ILE A 28 2.04 9.17 3.16
N VAL A 29 1.09 8.37 2.71
CA VAL A 29 0.08 7.76 3.57
C VAL A 29 -0.13 6.28 3.22
N ASN A 30 -0.63 5.53 4.18
CA ASN A 30 -1.05 4.15 3.94
C ASN A 30 -2.30 4.13 3.04
N ALA A 31 -2.28 3.34 1.96
CA ALA A 31 -3.38 3.32 1.00
C ALA A 31 -4.69 2.75 1.58
N GLY A 32 -4.63 1.99 2.67
CA GLY A 32 -5.81 1.50 3.38
C GLY A 32 -6.47 2.57 4.25
N SER A 33 -5.69 3.26 5.08
CA SER A 33 -6.23 4.19 6.09
C SER A 33 -6.17 5.68 5.71
N GLY A 34 -5.38 6.05 4.71
CA GLY A 34 -5.11 7.46 4.38
C GLY A 34 -4.32 8.21 5.44
N THR A 35 -3.67 7.51 6.38
CA THR A 35 -2.89 8.12 7.46
C THR A 35 -1.39 8.04 7.20
N PRO A 36 -0.59 9.04 7.65
CA PRO A 36 0.86 8.94 7.64
C PRO A 36 1.35 7.85 8.60
N GLY A 37 2.65 7.56 8.54
CA GLY A 37 3.27 6.38 9.15
C GLY A 37 3.12 6.20 10.68
N PRO A 38 3.70 5.13 11.24
CA PRO A 38 4.66 4.24 10.58
C PRO A 38 4.04 3.35 9.50
N PHE A 39 4.87 2.83 8.61
CA PHE A 39 4.49 1.83 7.61
C PHE A 39 5.24 0.51 7.88
N ALA A 40 4.99 -0.53 7.08
CA ALA A 40 5.69 -1.80 7.19
C ALA A 40 6.20 -2.29 5.84
N PRO A 41 7.16 -3.23 5.79
CA PRO A 41 7.51 -3.92 4.55
C PRO A 41 6.25 -4.48 3.89
N ASN A 42 6.20 -4.40 2.55
CA ASN A 42 5.08 -4.87 1.74
C ASN A 42 3.75 -4.11 1.97
N SER A 43 3.78 -2.93 2.59
CA SER A 43 2.62 -2.04 2.66
C SER A 43 2.36 -1.38 1.31
N ILE A 44 1.09 -1.19 0.97
CA ILE A 44 0.68 -0.35 -0.17
C ILE A 44 0.53 1.08 0.34
N LEU A 45 1.29 2.01 -0.25
CA LEU A 45 1.29 3.42 0.14
C LEU A 45 0.86 4.29 -1.03
N SER A 46 0.35 5.48 -0.69
CA SER A 46 0.06 6.56 -1.62
C SER A 46 0.96 7.76 -1.32
N ILE A 47 1.46 8.41 -2.37
CA ILE A 47 2.11 9.72 -2.30
C ILE A 47 1.18 10.71 -2.96
N PHE A 48 0.76 11.75 -2.22
CA PHE A 48 0.02 12.89 -2.73
C PHE A 48 0.92 14.11 -2.84
N GLY A 49 0.76 14.86 -3.93
CA GLY A 49 1.60 16.01 -4.21
C GLY A 49 1.29 16.65 -5.55
N SER A 50 2.30 17.25 -6.17
CA SER A 50 2.20 17.84 -7.50
C SER A 50 3.42 17.50 -8.35
N GLY A 51 3.21 17.38 -9.65
CA GLY A 51 4.29 17.09 -10.59
C GLY A 51 4.89 15.69 -10.40
N LEU A 52 4.11 14.75 -9.86
CA LEU A 52 4.61 13.42 -9.54
C LEU A 52 4.83 12.54 -10.79
N ALA A 53 4.07 12.76 -11.86
CA ALA A 53 4.24 12.08 -13.15
C ALA A 53 3.77 12.98 -14.31
N LEU A 54 4.33 12.75 -15.51
CA LEU A 54 3.96 13.48 -16.73
C LEU A 54 2.67 12.97 -17.37
N ALA A 55 2.33 11.71 -17.12
CA ALA A 55 1.15 11.05 -17.64
C ALA A 55 0.51 10.18 -16.55
N THR A 56 -0.79 9.93 -16.69
CA THR A 56 -1.49 9.00 -15.81
C THR A 56 -1.39 7.59 -16.37
N GLN A 57 -0.96 6.64 -15.55
CA GLN A 57 -0.96 5.22 -15.87
C GLN A 57 -1.36 4.42 -14.63
N ALA A 58 -2.31 3.51 -14.81
CA ALA A 58 -2.64 2.47 -13.85
C ALA A 58 -2.03 1.15 -14.32
N LEU A 59 -1.65 0.30 -13.37
CA LEU A 59 -1.17 -1.05 -13.64
C LEU A 59 -2.17 -1.83 -14.50
N ALA A 60 -1.68 -2.38 -15.60
CA ALA A 60 -2.41 -3.32 -16.44
C ALA A 60 -1.70 -4.68 -16.49
N ALA A 61 -2.41 -5.72 -16.91
CA ALA A 61 -1.86 -7.07 -17.00
C ALA A 61 -0.60 -7.16 -17.88
N GLY A 62 -0.51 -6.33 -18.94
CA GLY A 62 0.64 -6.29 -19.84
C GLY A 62 1.91 -5.68 -19.23
N ASP A 63 1.80 -4.96 -18.11
CA ASP A 63 2.93 -4.35 -17.42
C ASP A 63 3.66 -5.36 -16.50
N ILE A 64 2.99 -6.47 -16.15
CA ILE A 64 3.51 -7.48 -15.23
C ILE A 64 4.49 -8.39 -15.99
N GLN A 65 5.73 -8.41 -15.54
CA GLN A 65 6.80 -9.23 -16.14
C GLN A 65 7.32 -10.25 -15.14
N GLY A 66 7.34 -11.52 -15.53
CA GLY A 66 7.85 -12.60 -14.66
C GLY A 66 7.07 -12.77 -13.34
N GLY A 67 5.81 -12.30 -13.29
CA GLY A 67 5.01 -12.31 -12.06
C GLY A 67 5.36 -11.17 -11.08
N SER A 68 6.08 -10.15 -11.52
CA SER A 68 6.45 -8.98 -10.73
C SER A 68 5.83 -7.70 -11.26
N LEU A 69 5.50 -6.80 -10.35
CA LEU A 69 5.06 -5.44 -10.64
C LEU A 69 6.20 -4.61 -11.26
N PRO A 70 5.88 -3.67 -12.17
CA PRO A 70 6.86 -2.73 -12.73
C PRO A 70 7.34 -1.75 -11.66
N THR A 71 8.58 -1.28 -11.75
CA THR A 71 9.14 -0.26 -10.86
C THR A 71 9.19 1.14 -11.50
N GLU A 72 8.65 1.27 -12.71
CA GLU A 72 8.63 2.52 -13.47
C GLU A 72 7.36 2.59 -14.33
N PHE A 73 6.76 3.77 -14.37
CA PHE A 73 5.73 4.13 -15.34
C PHE A 73 6.05 5.47 -15.97
N GLN A 74 6.15 5.53 -17.30
CA GLN A 74 6.32 6.79 -18.05
C GLN A 74 7.46 7.67 -17.50
N GLY A 75 8.63 7.08 -17.21
CA GLY A 75 9.77 7.80 -16.63
C GLY A 75 9.63 8.18 -15.15
N THR A 76 8.57 7.73 -14.47
CA THR A 76 8.32 7.96 -13.04
C THR A 76 8.72 6.75 -12.21
N GLN A 77 9.56 6.96 -11.20
CA GLN A 77 10.01 5.94 -10.24
C GLN A 77 9.83 6.46 -8.80
N VAL A 78 9.60 5.54 -7.87
CA VAL A 78 9.71 5.80 -6.43
C VAL A 78 10.91 5.02 -5.91
N LEU A 79 11.85 5.70 -5.28
CA LEU A 79 13.01 5.10 -4.63
C LEU A 79 12.75 5.00 -3.12
N VAL A 80 12.94 3.82 -2.55
CA VAL A 80 12.94 3.56 -1.11
C VAL A 80 14.33 3.08 -0.73
N ASP A 81 15.05 3.87 0.09
CA ASP A 81 16.48 3.71 0.37
C ASP A 81 17.31 3.42 -0.89
N THR A 82 17.09 4.22 -1.94
CA THR A 82 17.73 4.13 -3.28
C THR A 82 17.27 2.97 -4.17
N PHE A 83 16.45 2.05 -3.69
CA PHE A 83 15.91 0.95 -4.50
C PHE A 83 14.59 1.32 -5.16
N PRO A 84 14.42 1.09 -6.48
CA PRO A 84 13.14 1.28 -7.15
C PRO A 84 12.05 0.42 -6.52
N SER A 85 10.93 1.06 -6.21
CA SER A 85 9.76 0.43 -5.60
C SER A 85 8.73 0.07 -6.65
N PRO A 86 8.04 -1.07 -6.49
CA PRO A 86 7.00 -1.47 -7.43
C PRO A 86 5.81 -0.51 -7.42
N LEU A 87 5.23 -0.25 -8.60
CA LEU A 87 4.19 0.74 -8.80
C LEU A 87 2.86 0.09 -9.18
N PHE A 88 1.77 0.66 -8.66
CA PHE A 88 0.40 0.34 -9.03
C PHE A 88 -0.25 1.42 -9.89
N TYR A 89 0.12 2.69 -9.65
CA TYR A 89 -0.52 3.84 -10.28
C TYR A 89 0.39 5.06 -10.20
N VAL A 90 0.41 5.87 -11.26
CA VAL A 90 1.02 7.19 -11.28
C VAL A 90 0.08 8.20 -11.94
N SER A 91 0.09 9.43 -11.46
CA SER A 91 -0.50 10.62 -12.08
C SER A 91 0.26 11.87 -11.61
N ALA A 92 -0.07 13.04 -12.16
CA ALA A 92 0.54 14.29 -11.74
C ALA A 92 0.33 14.61 -10.24
N GLY A 93 -0.74 14.07 -9.62
CA GLY A 93 -1.12 14.36 -8.24
C GLY A 93 -1.02 13.20 -7.26
N GLN A 94 -0.84 11.96 -7.75
CA GLN A 94 -0.81 10.77 -6.90
C GLN A 94 0.06 9.66 -7.47
N ILE A 95 0.81 8.98 -6.59
CA ILE A 95 1.46 7.70 -6.89
C ILE A 95 0.98 6.65 -5.89
N ASN A 96 0.65 5.44 -6.34
CA ASN A 96 0.47 4.29 -5.47
C ASN A 96 1.61 3.30 -5.72
N PHE A 97 2.30 2.90 -4.66
CA PHE A 97 3.47 2.04 -4.74
C PHE A 97 3.48 1.01 -3.60
N LEU A 98 4.28 -0.03 -3.79
CA LEU A 98 4.52 -1.08 -2.80
C LEU A 98 5.84 -0.82 -2.08
N VAL A 99 5.84 -0.79 -0.75
CA VAL A 99 7.10 -0.82 0.00
C VAL A 99 7.79 -2.16 -0.28
N PRO A 100 9.07 -2.20 -0.70
CA PRO A 100 9.79 -3.44 -0.93
C PRO A 100 9.67 -4.42 0.25
N SER A 101 9.37 -5.68 -0.04
CA SER A 101 9.08 -6.71 0.98
C SER A 101 10.28 -7.05 1.88
N ASN A 102 11.48 -6.71 1.44
CA ASN A 102 12.75 -6.89 2.15
C ASN A 102 13.23 -5.61 2.86
N GLN A 103 12.44 -4.53 2.85
CA GLN A 103 12.80 -3.27 3.50
C GLN A 103 13.10 -3.49 4.99
N ALA A 104 14.19 -2.88 5.47
CA ALA A 104 14.56 -2.91 6.88
C ALA A 104 13.70 -1.94 7.70
N THR A 105 13.56 -2.22 8.99
CA THR A 105 12.88 -1.31 9.93
C THR A 105 13.77 -0.13 10.30
N GLY A 106 13.14 0.97 10.74
CA GLY A 106 13.79 2.23 11.08
C GLY A 106 13.38 3.36 10.15
N ASP A 107 14.15 4.44 10.17
CA ASP A 107 13.95 5.60 9.31
C ASP A 107 14.46 5.30 7.90
N VAL A 108 13.59 5.50 6.91
CA VAL A 108 13.77 5.12 5.51
C VAL A 108 13.52 6.32 4.62
N LYS A 109 14.37 6.49 3.60
CA LYS A 109 14.28 7.61 2.66
C LYS A 109 13.40 7.25 1.47
N VAL A 110 12.44 8.10 1.16
CA VAL A 110 11.56 8.01 -0.01
C VAL A 110 11.84 9.18 -0.95
N GLN A 111 12.04 8.88 -2.24
CA GLN A 111 12.24 9.89 -3.27
C GLN A 111 11.49 9.53 -4.56
N VAL A 112 10.70 10.46 -5.09
CA VAL A 112 10.09 10.36 -6.42
C VAL A 112 11.05 10.96 -7.45
N VAL A 113 11.27 10.25 -8.54
CA VAL A 113 12.04 10.73 -9.70
C VAL A 113 11.15 10.67 -10.92
N THR A 114 11.05 11.77 -11.66
CA THR A 114 10.17 11.91 -12.82
C THR A 114 10.95 12.50 -13.99
N ASP A 115 11.15 11.69 -15.04
CA ASP A 115 11.92 12.05 -16.23
C ASP A 115 13.32 12.60 -15.89
N GLY A 116 13.99 11.92 -14.95
CA GLY A 116 15.30 12.31 -14.43
C GLY A 116 15.31 13.47 -13.41
N ASN A 117 14.17 14.12 -13.17
CA ASN A 117 14.05 15.17 -12.15
C ASN A 117 13.68 14.57 -10.80
N ALA A 118 14.57 14.71 -9.83
CA ALA A 118 14.35 14.18 -8.49
C ALA A 118 13.60 15.19 -7.60
N GLY A 119 12.56 14.71 -6.92
CA GLY A 119 11.85 15.46 -5.88
C GLY A 119 12.60 15.51 -4.55
N PRO A 120 11.96 16.03 -3.49
CA PRO A 120 12.55 16.07 -2.16
C PRO A 120 12.80 14.66 -1.61
N VAL A 121 13.91 14.48 -0.88
CA VAL A 121 14.11 13.26 -0.08
C VAL A 121 13.30 13.40 1.20
N VAL A 122 12.34 12.50 1.39
CA VAL A 122 11.43 12.50 2.54
C VAL A 122 11.73 11.28 3.40
N THR A 123 11.81 11.46 4.72
CA THR A 123 12.00 10.34 5.65
C THR A 123 10.65 9.84 6.16
N VAL A 124 10.45 8.52 6.16
CA VAL A 124 9.32 7.83 6.77
C VAL A 124 9.83 6.72 7.70
N THR A 125 9.02 6.30 8.65
CA THR A 125 9.39 5.21 9.56
C THR A 125 8.79 3.88 9.10
N ILE A 126 9.61 2.85 9.00
CA ILE A 126 9.20 1.45 8.75
C ILE A 126 9.29 0.65 10.06
N ALA A 127 8.15 0.13 10.52
CA ALA A 127 8.02 -0.81 11.64
C ALA A 127 7.92 -2.26 11.14
N ASN A 128 7.95 -3.23 12.06
CA ASN A 128 7.80 -4.65 11.71
C ASN A 128 6.41 -4.95 11.11
N ALA A 129 5.38 -4.28 11.61
CA ALA A 129 4.01 -4.28 11.11
C ALA A 129 3.39 -2.91 11.39
N ALA A 130 2.49 -2.47 10.52
CA ALA A 130 1.71 -1.24 10.63
C ALA A 130 0.35 -1.47 9.95
N PRO A 131 -0.56 -2.23 10.61
CA PRO A 131 -1.80 -2.67 9.98
C PRO A 131 -2.70 -1.49 9.57
N ALA A 132 -3.22 -1.55 8.35
CA ALA A 132 -4.25 -0.64 7.86
C ALA A 132 -5.31 -1.41 7.08
N LEU A 133 -6.57 -1.22 7.46
CA LEU A 133 -7.72 -1.81 6.78
C LEU A 133 -8.08 -0.97 5.56
N PHE A 134 -8.44 -1.63 4.45
CA PHE A 134 -9.00 -0.92 3.32
C PHE A 134 -10.44 -0.52 3.62
N VAL A 135 -10.87 0.62 3.06
CA VAL A 135 -12.17 1.24 3.34
C VAL A 135 -12.99 1.33 2.06
N THR A 136 -14.27 0.96 2.13
CA THR A 136 -15.24 1.14 1.05
C THR A 136 -15.57 2.63 0.86
N PRO A 137 -16.13 3.05 -0.28
CA PRO A 137 -16.61 4.42 -0.46
C PRO A 137 -17.67 4.86 0.57
N THR A 138 -18.36 3.90 1.20
CA THR A 138 -19.37 4.15 2.24
C THR A 138 -18.80 4.20 3.66
N GLY A 139 -17.47 4.04 3.83
CA GLY A 139 -16.80 4.19 5.13
C GLY A 139 -16.77 2.93 5.99
N TYR A 140 -16.99 1.74 5.41
CA TYR A 140 -16.87 0.46 6.09
C TYR A 140 -15.55 -0.24 5.72
N ALA A 141 -15.05 -1.13 6.57
CA ALA A 141 -13.93 -1.99 6.22
C ALA A 141 -14.28 -2.84 5.00
N ILE A 142 -13.37 -2.96 4.03
CA ILE A 142 -13.54 -3.89 2.91
C ILE A 142 -13.39 -5.31 3.45
N ALA A 143 -14.50 -6.05 3.41
CA ALA A 143 -14.56 -7.45 3.76
C ALA A 143 -15.49 -8.20 2.81
N THR A 144 -15.32 -9.51 2.69
CA THR A 144 -16.22 -10.38 1.91
C THR A 144 -16.75 -11.52 2.75
N HIS A 145 -17.90 -12.05 2.35
CA HIS A 145 -18.38 -13.35 2.78
C HIS A 145 -17.45 -14.47 2.24
N ALA A 146 -17.66 -15.71 2.69
CA ALA A 146 -16.89 -16.86 2.25
C ALA A 146 -17.00 -17.18 0.74
N ASP A 147 -18.07 -16.69 0.08
CA ASP A 147 -18.27 -16.83 -1.36
C ASP A 147 -17.62 -15.70 -2.20
N ASN A 148 -16.88 -14.80 -1.54
CA ASN A 148 -16.24 -13.59 -2.09
C ASN A 148 -17.20 -12.45 -2.47
N SER A 149 -18.48 -12.53 -2.12
CA SER A 149 -19.39 -11.38 -2.24
C SER A 149 -19.02 -10.31 -1.20
N LEU A 150 -19.12 -9.04 -1.59
CA LEU A 150 -18.72 -7.91 -0.74
C LEU A 150 -19.71 -7.71 0.41
N ILE A 151 -19.18 -7.58 1.63
CA ILE A 151 -19.95 -7.19 2.82
C ILE A 151 -20.26 -5.69 2.74
N THR A 152 -21.54 -5.37 2.81
CA THR A 152 -22.07 -3.99 2.73
C THR A 152 -23.29 -3.85 3.65
N PRO A 153 -23.80 -2.64 3.92
CA PRO A 153 -25.06 -2.52 4.66
C PRO A 153 -26.26 -3.27 4.03
N ASP A 154 -26.26 -3.45 2.71
CA ASP A 154 -27.30 -4.19 1.98
C ASP A 154 -27.05 -5.71 1.94
N SER A 155 -25.83 -6.15 2.26
CA SER A 155 -25.41 -7.55 2.40
C SER A 155 -24.47 -7.65 3.61
N PRO A 156 -25.01 -7.53 4.84
CA PRO A 156 -24.20 -7.40 6.04
C PRO A 156 -23.65 -8.75 6.49
N ALA A 157 -22.56 -8.70 7.25
CA ALA A 157 -22.07 -9.90 7.89
C ALA A 157 -22.99 -10.35 9.06
N HIS A 158 -23.00 -11.65 9.33
CA HIS A 158 -23.81 -12.30 10.35
C HIS A 158 -22.95 -13.03 11.39
N ALA A 159 -23.51 -13.19 12.59
CA ALA A 159 -22.91 -14.01 13.64
C ALA A 159 -22.53 -15.42 13.12
N ASP A 160 -21.44 -15.96 13.69
CA ASP A 160 -20.89 -17.30 13.41
C ASP A 160 -20.42 -17.57 11.96
N GLU A 161 -20.52 -16.63 11.03
CA GLU A 161 -19.96 -16.81 9.68
C GLU A 161 -18.46 -16.51 9.63
N ILE A 162 -17.78 -17.02 8.59
CA ILE A 162 -16.39 -16.65 8.29
C ILE A 162 -16.39 -15.53 7.26
N ILE A 163 -15.81 -14.40 7.64
CA ILE A 163 -15.55 -13.27 6.74
C ILE A 163 -14.07 -13.19 6.39
N VAL A 164 -13.76 -12.53 5.27
CA VAL A 164 -12.41 -12.23 4.83
C VAL A 164 -12.22 -10.72 4.84
N VAL A 165 -11.38 -10.20 5.73
CA VAL A 165 -11.12 -8.77 5.89
C VAL A 165 -9.83 -8.39 5.18
N TYR A 166 -9.85 -7.35 4.35
CA TYR A 166 -8.71 -6.93 3.54
C TYR A 166 -7.94 -5.76 4.14
N CYS A 167 -6.62 -5.89 4.15
CA CYS A 167 -5.72 -4.90 4.75
C CYS A 167 -4.35 -4.86 4.06
N THR A 168 -3.51 -3.93 4.49
CA THR A 168 -2.10 -3.88 4.14
C THR A 168 -1.23 -3.64 5.38
N GLY A 169 0.08 -3.85 5.24
CA GLY A 169 1.04 -3.52 6.29
C GLY A 169 1.09 -4.51 7.45
N LEU A 170 0.69 -5.77 7.27
CA LEU A 170 0.87 -6.79 8.33
C LEU A 170 2.33 -7.28 8.48
N GLY A 171 3.26 -6.75 7.69
CA GLY A 171 4.68 -7.07 7.75
C GLY A 171 5.07 -8.34 6.99
N LYS A 172 6.25 -8.88 7.28
CA LYS A 172 6.82 -10.02 6.56
C LYS A 172 5.97 -11.29 6.69
N THR A 173 5.96 -12.11 5.65
CA THR A 173 5.29 -13.42 5.64
C THR A 173 6.28 -14.59 5.60
N SER A 174 5.77 -15.80 5.79
CA SER A 174 6.51 -17.05 5.61
C SER A 174 5.81 -17.93 4.56
N PRO A 175 6.43 -18.15 3.38
CA PRO A 175 7.64 -17.49 2.90
C PRO A 175 7.38 -16.00 2.57
N ASN A 176 8.44 -15.19 2.56
CA ASN A 176 8.36 -13.77 2.20
C ASN A 176 8.55 -13.61 0.68
N PRO A 177 7.63 -12.95 -0.05
CA PRO A 177 7.81 -12.74 -1.48
C PRO A 177 9.04 -11.86 -1.76
N ALA A 178 9.66 -12.03 -2.93
CA ALA A 178 10.65 -11.08 -3.42
C ALA A 178 10.00 -9.70 -3.63
N ALA A 179 10.80 -8.63 -3.61
CA ALA A 179 10.28 -7.27 -3.79
C ALA A 179 9.53 -7.15 -5.13
N GLY A 180 8.27 -6.72 -5.09
CA GLY A 180 7.41 -6.58 -6.27
C GLY A 180 6.80 -7.86 -6.81
N ALA A 181 7.16 -9.04 -6.29
CA ALA A 181 6.57 -10.29 -6.74
C ALA A 181 5.11 -10.40 -6.30
N ILE A 182 4.25 -10.80 -7.23
CA ILE A 182 2.83 -11.08 -6.96
C ILE A 182 2.74 -12.49 -6.34
N PRO A 183 2.29 -12.62 -5.08
CA PRO A 183 2.21 -13.92 -4.41
C PRO A 183 1.33 -14.90 -5.19
N GLN A 184 1.84 -16.10 -5.46
CA GLN A 184 1.08 -17.16 -6.16
C GLN A 184 0.36 -18.12 -5.20
N TYR A 185 0.64 -18.00 -3.91
CA TYR A 185 0.10 -18.86 -2.87
C TYR A 185 -0.09 -18.05 -1.59
N ALA A 186 -0.93 -18.56 -0.70
CA ALA A 186 -1.18 -17.95 0.60
C ALA A 186 0.10 -18.03 1.44
N ALA A 187 0.52 -16.91 2.02
CA ALA A 187 1.71 -16.84 2.86
C ALA A 187 1.36 -16.18 4.20
N GLN A 188 1.49 -16.94 5.29
CA GLN A 188 1.06 -16.49 6.62
C GLN A 188 2.00 -15.40 7.15
N ILE A 189 1.47 -14.43 7.89
CA ILE A 189 2.29 -13.41 8.55
C ILE A 189 3.27 -14.03 9.55
N ALA A 190 4.48 -13.50 9.62
CA ALA A 190 5.50 -13.99 10.55
C ALA A 190 5.16 -13.68 12.02
N ALA A 191 4.48 -12.55 12.27
CA ALA A 191 4.08 -12.08 13.60
C ALA A 191 2.68 -12.55 14.03
N LEU A 192 2.27 -13.77 13.62
CA LEU A 192 0.92 -14.28 13.91
C LEU A 192 0.60 -14.33 15.41
N ALA A 193 1.58 -14.67 16.25
CA ALA A 193 1.39 -14.76 17.70
C ALA A 193 1.05 -13.41 18.36
N ASP A 194 1.42 -12.30 17.72
CA ASP A 194 1.17 -10.95 18.20
C ASP A 194 -0.09 -10.32 17.57
N LEU A 195 -0.72 -11.00 16.61
CA LEU A 195 -1.92 -10.53 15.94
C LEU A 195 -3.12 -10.53 16.89
N LYS A 196 -3.79 -9.38 16.96
CA LYS A 196 -5.07 -9.21 17.65
C LYS A 196 -6.06 -8.59 16.68
N VAL A 197 -7.23 -9.19 16.61
CA VAL A 197 -8.41 -8.60 15.96
C VAL A 197 -9.41 -8.29 17.06
N SER A 198 -10.01 -7.11 17.04
CA SER A 198 -11.12 -6.78 17.93
C SER A 198 -12.33 -6.30 17.15
N ILE A 199 -13.51 -6.71 17.62
CA ILE A 199 -14.82 -6.36 17.08
C ILE A 199 -15.64 -5.77 18.22
N GLY A 200 -16.17 -4.55 18.05
CA GLY A 200 -16.94 -3.86 19.07
C GLY A 200 -16.15 -3.58 20.35
N GLY A 201 -14.82 -3.43 20.24
CA GLY A 201 -13.91 -3.25 21.37
C GLY A 201 -13.51 -4.55 22.10
N ALA A 202 -14.13 -5.69 21.78
CA ALA A 202 -13.74 -6.99 22.34
C ALA A 202 -12.65 -7.64 21.49
N VAL A 203 -11.52 -8.00 22.11
CA VAL A 203 -10.46 -8.77 21.43
C VAL A 203 -10.95 -10.20 21.21
N LEU A 204 -10.92 -10.65 19.95
CA LEU A 204 -11.32 -11.99 19.58
C LEU A 204 -10.35 -13.03 20.13
N SER A 205 -10.88 -14.20 20.48
CA SER A 205 -10.05 -15.37 20.77
C SER A 205 -9.22 -15.74 19.53
N PRO A 206 -7.91 -16.09 19.66
CA PRO A 206 -7.08 -16.47 18.53
C PRO A 206 -7.65 -17.62 17.69
N VAL A 207 -8.48 -18.49 18.27
CA VAL A 207 -9.15 -19.60 17.54
C VAL A 207 -10.15 -19.10 16.49
N LEU A 208 -10.65 -17.87 16.62
CA LEU A 208 -11.55 -17.25 15.65
C LEU A 208 -10.79 -16.66 14.45
N ILE A 209 -9.48 -16.44 14.57
CA ILE A 209 -8.62 -16.01 13.46
C ILE A 209 -8.19 -17.27 12.69
N LYS A 210 -8.89 -17.56 11.60
CA LYS A 210 -8.67 -18.77 10.80
C LYS A 210 -7.47 -18.67 9.87
N TYR A 211 -7.13 -17.44 9.47
CA TYR A 211 -5.97 -17.15 8.64
C TYR A 211 -5.60 -15.66 8.75
N ALA A 212 -4.31 -15.36 8.59
CA ALA A 212 -3.81 -14.00 8.39
C ALA A 212 -2.54 -14.04 7.53
N GLY A 213 -2.55 -13.37 6.39
CA GLY A 213 -1.46 -13.49 5.42
C GLY A 213 -1.75 -12.82 4.08
N LEU A 214 -0.84 -12.99 3.13
CA LEU A 214 -0.96 -12.42 1.80
C LEU A 214 -2.06 -13.10 0.98
N THR A 215 -2.83 -12.29 0.27
CA THR A 215 -3.84 -12.74 -0.68
C THR A 215 -3.17 -13.12 -2.01
N PRO A 216 -3.30 -14.38 -2.47
CA PRO A 216 -2.77 -14.79 -3.77
C PRO A 216 -3.28 -13.90 -4.91
N GLY A 217 -2.39 -13.59 -5.86
CA GLY A 217 -2.70 -12.76 -7.02
C GLY A 217 -2.64 -11.25 -6.79
N SER A 218 -2.42 -10.79 -5.54
CA SER A 218 -2.40 -9.36 -5.21
C SER A 218 -1.19 -9.01 -4.34
N ALA A 219 -0.20 -8.29 -4.90
CA ALA A 219 0.96 -7.84 -4.14
C ALA A 219 0.57 -6.78 -3.10
N GLY A 220 1.10 -6.91 -1.87
CA GLY A 220 0.82 -5.99 -0.76
C GLY A 220 -0.59 -6.07 -0.15
N LEU A 221 -1.48 -6.89 -0.73
CA LEU A 221 -2.81 -7.15 -0.18
C LEU A 221 -2.74 -8.33 0.79
N TYR A 222 -3.18 -8.09 2.01
CA TYR A 222 -3.34 -9.10 3.04
C TYR A 222 -4.82 -9.36 3.27
N GLN A 223 -5.12 -10.57 3.71
CA GLN A 223 -6.42 -10.96 4.21
C GLN A 223 -6.32 -11.53 5.62
N ILE A 224 -7.37 -11.33 6.40
CA ILE A 224 -7.60 -11.98 7.68
C ILE A 224 -8.94 -12.67 7.61
N ASN A 225 -8.95 -14.00 7.73
CA ASN A 225 -10.18 -14.78 7.78
C ASN A 225 -10.61 -14.88 9.25
N VAL A 226 -11.79 -14.34 9.56
CA VAL A 226 -12.29 -14.23 10.93
C VAL A 226 -13.64 -14.93 11.01
N ALA A 227 -13.78 -15.89 11.93
CA ALA A 227 -15.09 -16.36 12.35
C ALA A 227 -15.69 -15.30 13.30
N LEU A 228 -16.82 -14.71 12.92
CA LEU A 228 -17.51 -13.73 13.76
C LEU A 228 -18.03 -14.40 15.04
N PRO A 229 -18.02 -13.68 16.18
CA PRO A 229 -18.62 -14.19 17.40
C PRO A 229 -20.15 -14.35 17.24
N ASP A 230 -20.78 -15.00 18.21
CA ASP A 230 -22.24 -15.23 18.29
C ASP A 230 -23.05 -13.92 18.40
N ASN A 231 -22.42 -12.85 18.86
CA ASN A 231 -22.97 -11.51 18.86
C ASN A 231 -21.89 -10.46 18.54
N PRO A 232 -21.66 -10.16 17.24
CA PRO A 232 -20.71 -9.13 16.84
C PRO A 232 -21.20 -7.70 17.13
N GLY A 233 -22.50 -7.53 17.36
CA GLY A 233 -23.17 -6.23 17.47
C GLY A 233 -23.52 -5.63 16.11
N GLN A 234 -24.32 -4.55 16.12
CA GLN A 234 -24.68 -3.82 14.90
C GLN A 234 -23.57 -2.86 14.49
N ASP A 235 -23.10 -2.99 13.25
CA ASP A 235 -22.01 -2.20 12.67
C ASP A 235 -20.82 -1.93 13.62
N PRO A 236 -20.22 -2.98 14.20
CA PRO A 236 -19.20 -2.85 15.22
C PRO A 236 -17.93 -2.22 14.64
N GLU A 237 -17.19 -1.51 15.49
CA GLU A 237 -15.83 -1.12 15.15
C GLU A 237 -14.97 -2.36 14.97
N ILE A 238 -14.18 -2.41 13.89
CA ILE A 238 -13.18 -3.43 13.65
C ILE A 238 -11.78 -2.81 13.76
N ARG A 239 -10.91 -3.48 14.53
CA ARG A 239 -9.52 -3.08 14.69
C ARG A 239 -8.60 -4.27 14.50
N VAL A 240 -7.46 -4.02 13.85
CA VAL A 240 -6.36 -4.99 13.74
C VAL A 240 -5.15 -4.39 14.45
N ALA A 241 -4.45 -5.21 15.23
CA ALA A 241 -3.22 -4.83 15.90
C ALA A 241 -2.19 -5.95 15.79
N ILE A 242 -0.92 -5.56 15.63
CA ILE A 242 0.24 -6.47 15.71
C ILE A 242 1.28 -5.75 16.57
N ALA A 243 1.70 -6.40 17.65
CA ALA A 243 2.59 -5.82 18.66
C ALA A 243 2.05 -4.47 19.19
N ASP A 244 2.79 -3.38 19.00
CA ASP A 244 2.49 -2.02 19.46
C ASP A 244 1.72 -1.17 18.43
N GLN A 245 1.51 -1.69 17.22
CA GLN A 245 0.84 -0.97 16.13
C GLN A 245 -0.60 -1.45 15.94
N SER A 246 -1.51 -0.52 15.63
CA SER A 246 -2.92 -0.83 15.40
C SER A 246 -3.52 0.11 14.36
N THR A 247 -4.52 -0.41 13.63
CA THR A 247 -5.34 0.37 12.70
C THR A 247 -5.94 1.62 13.38
N PRO A 248 -6.20 2.72 12.66
CA PRO A 248 -6.90 3.87 13.24
C PRO A 248 -8.29 3.51 13.82
N PRO A 249 -8.80 4.28 14.80
CA PRO A 249 -10.12 4.04 15.39
C PRO A 249 -11.26 4.47 14.46
N GLY A 250 -12.45 3.92 14.73
CA GLY A 250 -13.72 4.37 14.17
C GLY A 250 -14.17 3.67 12.89
N LEU A 251 -13.34 2.79 12.31
CA LEU A 251 -13.74 2.03 11.12
C LEU A 251 -14.71 0.90 11.49
N LYS A 252 -15.85 0.84 10.82
CA LYS A 252 -16.92 -0.14 11.08
C LYS A 252 -16.88 -1.31 10.11
N LEU A 253 -17.31 -2.47 10.57
CA LEU A 253 -17.67 -3.61 9.74
C LEU A 253 -19.19 -3.62 9.56
N ALA A 254 -19.71 -3.73 8.34
CA ALA A 254 -21.16 -3.82 8.14
C ALA A 254 -21.66 -5.17 8.68
N CYS A 255 -22.46 -5.15 9.75
CA CYS A 255 -22.82 -6.35 10.49
C CYS A 255 -24.20 -6.20 11.16
N HIS A 256 -24.93 -7.31 11.23
CA HIS A 256 -26.24 -7.41 11.89
C HIS A 256 -26.27 -8.50 12.96
#